data_AF-A0A497F785-F1
#
_entry.id   AF-A0A497F785-F1
#
_cell.length_a   1.000
_cell.length_b   1.000
_cell.length_c   1.000
_cell.angle_alpha   90.00
_cell.angle_beta   90.00
_cell.angle_gamma   90.00
#
_symmetry.space_group_name_H-M   'P 1'
#
loop_
_entity.id
_entity.type
_entity.pdbx_description
1 polymer ?
#
loop_
_entity_poly.entity_id
_entity_poly.type
_entity_poly.pdbx_seq_one_letter_code
_entity_poly.pdbx_strand_id
1 'polypeptide(L)'
;MAKKKYLYAYKDLIEDLKDMANEVLKKGGVVERELWETLFEDVEIRNWEEWKEYFHEEVPSLLKDVLREAGLYCSIYHRKDDVPLPEYIANCETEDGREISFSFDVEYDDVVGKITLLLAEASRGKTPDSILVYYHKVA
;
A
#
# COMPACT_ATOMS: atom_id res chain seq x y z
N MET A 1 -2.21 21.00 -9.91
CA MET A 1 -2.17 20.39 -11.26
C MET A 1 -1.16 19.25 -11.37
N ALA A 2 0.04 19.32 -10.77
CA ALA A 2 1.04 18.25 -10.82
C ALA A 2 0.58 16.92 -10.19
N LYS A 3 -0.03 16.95 -8.99
CA LYS A 3 -0.50 15.76 -8.27
C LYS A 3 -1.51 14.89 -9.05
N LYS A 4 -2.44 15.50 -9.78
CA LYS A 4 -3.39 14.77 -10.65
C LYS A 4 -2.72 14.09 -11.85
N LYS A 5 -1.66 14.70 -12.40
CA LYS A 5 -0.91 14.12 -13.53
C LYS A 5 -0.07 12.92 -13.08
N TYR A 6 0.48 12.98 -11.87
CA TYR A 6 1.20 11.88 -11.25
C TYR A 6 0.30 10.67 -10.97
N LEU A 7 -0.87 10.88 -10.37
CA LEU A 7 -1.81 9.79 -10.09
C LEU A 7 -2.39 9.11 -11.34
N TYR A 8 -2.38 9.80 -12.49
CA TYR A 8 -2.77 9.19 -13.76
C TYR A 8 -1.84 8.04 -14.18
N ALA A 9 -0.56 8.07 -13.76
CA ALA A 9 0.37 6.97 -14.01
C ALA A 9 -0.07 5.67 -13.32
N TYR A 10 -0.75 5.79 -12.18
CA TYR A 10 -1.23 4.67 -11.37
C TYR A 10 -2.73 4.38 -11.56
N LYS A 11 -3.33 4.80 -12.68
CA LYS A 11 -4.77 4.59 -12.94
C LYS A 11 -5.16 3.12 -12.87
N ASP A 12 -4.31 2.22 -13.38
CA ASP A 12 -4.60 0.79 -13.43
C ASP A 12 -4.51 0.19 -12.01
N LEU A 13 -3.49 0.56 -11.24
CA LEU A 13 -3.40 0.23 -9.80
C LEU A 13 -4.61 0.75 -9.00
N ILE A 14 -5.05 1.99 -9.25
CA ILE A 14 -6.23 2.57 -8.58
C ILE A 14 -7.48 1.75 -8.89
N GLU A 15 -7.69 1.37 -10.15
CA GLU A 15 -8.81 0.52 -10.57
C GLU A 15 -8.73 -0.87 -9.94
N ASP A 16 -7.55 -1.48 -9.90
CA ASP A 16 -7.32 -2.79 -9.26
C ASP A 16 -7.67 -2.77 -7.78
N LEU A 17 -7.17 -1.80 -7.02
CA LEU A 17 -7.43 -1.69 -5.58
C LEU A 17 -8.90 -1.41 -5.29
N LYS A 18 -9.55 -0.58 -6.13
CA LYS A 18 -10.98 -0.32 -6.06
C LYS A 18 -11.79 -1.59 -6.31
N ASP A 19 -11.40 -2.39 -7.30
CA ASP A 19 -12.06 -3.64 -7.62
C ASP A 19 -11.88 -4.66 -6.48
N MET A 20 -10.68 -4.81 -5.94
CA MET A 20 -10.41 -5.66 -4.78
C MET A 20 -11.30 -5.27 -3.59
N ALA A 21 -11.37 -3.98 -3.26
CA ALA A 21 -12.25 -3.47 -2.20
C ALA A 21 -13.72 -3.84 -2.45
N ASN A 22 -14.21 -3.64 -3.67
CA ASN A 22 -15.59 -3.99 -4.04
C ASN A 22 -15.86 -5.48 -3.97
N GLU A 23 -14.90 -6.31 -4.37
CA GLU A 23 -15.01 -7.77 -4.33
C GLU A 23 -15.11 -8.28 -2.89
N VAL A 24 -14.20 -7.84 -2.02
CA VAL A 24 -14.20 -8.19 -0.59
C VAL A 24 -15.50 -7.74 0.08
N LEU A 25 -15.99 -6.54 -0.23
CA LEU A 25 -17.22 -6.02 0.37
C LEU A 25 -18.48 -6.75 -0.11
N LYS A 26 -18.51 -7.24 -1.36
CA LYS A 26 -19.66 -7.95 -1.92
C LYS A 26 -19.68 -9.44 -1.57
N LYS A 27 -18.53 -10.10 -1.69
CA LYS A 27 -18.41 -11.56 -1.57
C LYS A 27 -17.96 -11.99 -0.17
N GLY A 28 -17.34 -11.09 0.59
CA GLY A 28 -16.62 -11.44 1.82
C GLY A 28 -15.29 -12.16 1.53
N GLY A 29 -14.60 -12.55 2.59
CA GLY A 29 -13.33 -13.28 2.50
C GLY A 29 -12.12 -12.39 2.23
N VAL A 30 -11.10 -13.00 1.62
CA VAL A 30 -9.80 -12.42 1.29
C VAL A 30 -9.66 -12.40 -0.23
N VAL A 31 -9.17 -11.30 -0.78
CA VAL A 31 -8.83 -11.16 -2.20
C VAL A 31 -7.36 -10.82 -2.31
N GLU A 32 -6.62 -11.61 -3.09
CA GLU A 32 -5.19 -11.44 -3.33
C GLU A 32 -4.96 -11.19 -4.83
N ARG A 33 -4.05 -10.26 -5.16
CA ARG A 33 -3.61 -10.00 -6.54
C ARG A 33 -2.11 -9.72 -6.57
N GLU A 34 -1.41 -10.37 -7.50
CA GLU A 34 -0.10 -9.92 -7.96
C GLU A 34 -0.27 -8.71 -8.88
N LEU A 35 0.40 -7.61 -8.56
CA LEU A 35 0.25 -6.32 -9.26
C LEU A 35 1.49 -5.96 -10.09
N TRP A 36 2.68 -6.30 -9.61
CA TRP A 36 3.97 -6.00 -10.27
C TRP A 36 4.09 -4.52 -10.72
N GLU A 37 3.54 -3.59 -9.93
CA GLU A 37 3.46 -2.17 -10.28
C GLU A 37 4.73 -1.44 -9.82
N THR A 38 5.40 -0.75 -10.73
CA THR A 38 6.58 0.05 -10.38
C THR A 38 6.15 1.36 -9.71
N LEU A 39 6.46 1.50 -8.43
CA LEU A 39 6.12 2.68 -7.64
C LEU A 39 7.11 3.83 -7.90
N PHE A 40 8.40 3.51 -7.93
CA PHE A 40 9.48 4.47 -8.16
C PHE A 40 10.55 3.86 -9.06
N GLU A 41 11.09 4.65 -9.99
CA GLU A 41 12.17 4.31 -10.91
C GLU A 41 13.39 5.22 -10.68
N ASP A 42 14.56 4.78 -11.13
CA ASP A 42 15.82 5.51 -11.01
C ASP A 42 16.17 5.90 -9.55
N VAL A 43 15.81 5.02 -8.62
CA VAL A 43 16.06 5.17 -7.19
C VAL A 43 17.37 4.50 -6.82
N GLU A 44 18.20 5.20 -6.05
CA GLU A 44 19.43 4.64 -5.50
C GLU A 44 19.43 4.80 -3.98
N ILE A 45 19.27 3.68 -3.28
CA ILE A 45 19.32 3.63 -1.81
C ILE A 45 20.69 3.09 -1.38
N ARG A 46 21.52 3.98 -0.85
CA ARG A 46 22.90 3.70 -0.39
C ARG A 46 23.04 3.73 1.12
N ASN A 47 22.12 4.38 1.82
CA ASN A 47 22.18 4.56 3.26
C ASN A 47 20.79 4.47 3.91
N TRP A 48 20.79 4.48 5.24
CA TRP A 48 19.58 4.36 6.04
C TRP A 48 18.65 5.56 5.89
N GLU A 49 19.20 6.76 5.73
CA GLU A 49 18.41 7.98 5.56
C GLU A 49 17.60 7.94 4.26
N GLU A 50 18.21 7.53 3.15
CA GLU A 50 17.54 7.32 1.86
C GLU A 50 16.52 6.19 1.94
N TRP A 51 16.86 5.08 2.61
CA TRP A 51 15.90 3.99 2.82
C TRP A 51 14.65 4.50 3.55
N LYS A 52 14.86 5.27 4.62
CA LYS A 52 13.78 5.86 5.40
C LYS A 52 12.94 6.84 4.57
N GLU A 53 13.55 7.69 3.76
CA GLU A 53 12.84 8.60 2.86
C GLU A 53 11.87 7.82 1.97
N TYR A 54 12.33 6.77 1.30
CA TYR A 54 11.47 5.99 0.41
C TYR A 54 10.45 5.13 1.17
N PHE A 55 10.91 4.26 2.05
CA PHE A 55 10.06 3.23 2.66
C PHE A 55 9.24 3.74 3.84
N HIS A 56 9.66 4.80 4.53
CA HIS A 56 8.91 5.35 5.66
C HIS A 56 8.05 6.56 5.29
N GLU A 57 8.36 7.27 4.20
CA GLU A 57 7.69 8.53 3.86
C GLU A 57 7.04 8.47 2.46
N GLU A 58 7.82 8.26 1.39
CA GLU A 58 7.33 8.36 0.01
C GLU A 58 6.35 7.23 -0.39
N VAL A 59 6.73 5.96 -0.18
CA VAL A 59 5.88 4.81 -0.53
C VAL A 59 4.55 4.85 0.24
N PRO A 60 4.51 5.03 1.58
CA PRO A 60 3.25 5.18 2.30
C PRO A 60 2.39 6.35 1.82
N SER A 61 3.02 7.48 1.48
CA SER A 61 2.32 8.66 0.97
C SER A 61 1.66 8.39 -0.39
N LEU A 62 2.39 7.74 -1.30
CA LEU A 62 1.86 7.29 -2.59
C LEU A 62 0.70 6.32 -2.40
N LEU A 63 0.87 5.26 -1.60
CA LEU A 63 -0.19 4.29 -1.33
C LEU A 63 -1.44 4.96 -0.77
N LYS A 64 -1.28 5.91 0.17
CA LYS A 64 -2.40 6.67 0.74
C LYS A 64 -3.09 7.56 -0.29
N ASP A 65 -2.36 8.14 -1.23
CA ASP A 65 -2.95 8.92 -2.33
C ASP A 65 -3.72 8.01 -3.31
N VAL A 66 -3.12 6.89 -3.71
CA VAL A 66 -3.72 5.89 -4.60
C VAL A 66 -5.00 5.30 -4.01
N LEU A 67 -4.97 4.87 -2.74
CA LEU A 67 -6.14 4.34 -2.04
C LEU A 67 -7.26 5.38 -1.92
N ARG A 68 -6.92 6.66 -1.74
CA ARG A 68 -7.91 7.73 -1.70
C ARG A 68 -8.60 7.94 -3.04
N GLU A 69 -7.86 7.90 -4.14
CA GLU A 69 -8.46 7.94 -5.48
C GLU A 69 -9.32 6.69 -5.76
N ALA A 70 -8.99 5.55 -5.13
CA ALA A 70 -9.83 4.36 -5.14
C ALA A 70 -11.11 4.50 -4.28
N GLY A 71 -11.28 5.61 -3.55
CA GLY A 71 -12.44 5.89 -2.70
C GLY A 71 -12.30 5.40 -1.26
N LEU A 72 -11.06 5.18 -0.80
CA LEU A 72 -10.75 4.63 0.52
C LEU A 72 -10.00 5.66 1.39
N TYR A 73 -10.42 5.80 2.63
CA TYR A 73 -9.77 6.65 3.62
C TYR A 73 -8.95 5.79 4.58
N CYS A 74 -7.63 5.79 4.39
CA CYS A 74 -6.76 4.82 5.06
C CYS A 74 -5.77 5.45 6.04
N SER A 75 -5.49 4.71 7.11
CA SER A 75 -4.24 4.83 7.88
C SER A 75 -3.26 3.76 7.39
N ILE A 76 -2.03 4.16 7.09
CA ILE A 76 -0.97 3.27 6.59
C ILE A 76 0.01 2.97 7.72
N TYR A 77 0.41 1.71 7.78
CA TYR A 77 1.30 1.14 8.76
C TYR A 77 2.46 0.48 8.04
N HIS A 78 3.68 0.78 8.47
CA HIS A 78 4.91 0.21 7.95
C HIS A 78 5.46 -0.79 8.97
N ARG A 79 5.85 -1.96 8.49
CA ARG A 79 6.38 -3.07 9.29
C ARG A 79 7.62 -2.65 10.10
N LYS A 80 7.78 -3.26 11.28
CA LYS A 80 9.01 -3.21 12.08
C LYS A 80 10.00 -4.23 11.57
N ASP A 81 11.28 -3.98 11.80
CA ASP A 81 12.36 -4.88 11.39
C ASP A 81 12.16 -6.32 11.92
N ASP A 82 12.64 -7.30 11.15
CA ASP A 82 12.73 -8.73 11.51
C ASP A 82 11.41 -9.49 11.70
N VAL A 83 10.34 -9.09 11.02
CA VAL A 83 9.05 -9.80 11.06
C VAL A 83 8.65 -10.30 9.66
N PRO A 84 8.32 -11.60 9.46
CA PRO A 84 7.94 -12.14 8.15
C PRO A 84 6.46 -11.84 7.85
N LEU A 85 6.10 -10.57 7.82
CA LEU A 85 4.78 -10.06 7.46
C LEU A 85 4.90 -9.08 6.28
N PRO A 86 3.78 -8.69 5.65
CA PRO A 86 3.80 -7.72 4.56
C PRO A 86 4.44 -6.39 4.94
N GLU A 87 5.03 -5.71 3.95
CA GLU A 87 5.78 -4.47 4.18
C GLU A 87 4.87 -3.35 4.71
N TYR A 88 3.67 -3.24 4.15
CA TYR A 88 2.67 -2.28 4.60
C TYR A 88 1.33 -2.91 4.90
N ILE A 89 0.61 -2.28 5.82
CA ILE A 89 -0.81 -2.51 6.06
C ILE A 89 -1.56 -1.18 5.93
N ALA A 90 -2.73 -1.21 5.30
CA ALA A 90 -3.64 -0.08 5.27
C ALA A 90 -4.97 -0.45 5.91
N ASN A 91 -5.33 0.20 7.01
CA ASN A 91 -6.68 0.11 7.56
C ASN A 91 -7.52 1.25 6.97
N CYS A 92 -8.53 0.89 6.19
CA CYS A 92 -9.31 1.77 5.36
C CYS A 92 -10.78 1.78 5.75
N GLU A 93 -11.44 2.88 5.41
CA GLU A 93 -12.90 3.03 5.46
C GLU A 93 -13.39 3.57 4.12
N THR A 94 -14.49 3.02 3.61
CA THR A 94 -15.21 3.60 2.46
C THR A 94 -16.00 4.83 2.89
N GLU A 95 -16.47 5.63 1.93
CA GLU A 95 -17.34 6.79 2.22
C GLU A 95 -18.62 6.42 3.00
N ASP A 96 -19.13 5.21 2.80
CA ASP A 96 -20.30 4.68 3.52
C ASP A 96 -19.97 3.96 4.83
N GLY A 97 -18.75 4.08 5.34
CA GLY A 97 -18.35 3.62 6.67
C GLY A 97 -17.98 2.14 6.76
N ARG A 98 -17.75 1.46 5.63
CA ARG A 98 -17.37 0.05 5.62
C ARG A 98 -15.86 -0.10 5.74
N GLU A 99 -15.45 -0.94 6.68
CA GLU A 99 -14.04 -1.18 6.98
C GLU A 99 -13.45 -2.25 6.06
N ILE A 100 -12.24 -1.98 5.57
CA ILE A 100 -11.43 -2.86 4.74
C ILE A 100 -9.98 -2.71 5.19
N SER A 101 -9.22 -3.80 5.20
CA SER A 101 -7.78 -3.77 5.38
C SER A 101 -7.09 -4.23 4.11
N PHE A 102 -6.00 -3.56 3.75
CA PHE A 102 -5.06 -4.05 2.75
C PHE A 102 -3.73 -4.42 3.40
N SER A 103 -3.02 -5.39 2.83
CA SER A 103 -1.60 -5.58 3.04
C SER A 103 -0.86 -5.54 1.70
N PHE A 104 0.35 -5.02 1.71
CA PHE A 104 1.16 -4.79 0.50
C PHE A 104 2.56 -5.33 0.68
N ASP A 105 3.01 -6.13 -0.28
CA ASP A 105 4.40 -6.56 -0.39
C ASP A 105 5.11 -5.66 -1.40
N VAL A 106 6.12 -4.93 -0.90
CA VAL A 106 6.90 -3.97 -1.67
C VAL A 106 8.37 -4.35 -1.60
N GLU A 107 9.04 -4.38 -2.74
CA GLU A 107 10.45 -4.74 -2.87
C GLU A 107 11.25 -3.63 -3.54
N TYR A 108 12.50 -3.46 -3.10
CA TYR A 108 13.50 -2.64 -3.77
C TYR A 108 14.51 -3.54 -4.49
N ASP A 109 14.61 -3.39 -5.81
CA ASP A 109 15.64 -4.01 -6.63
C ASP A 109 16.79 -3.01 -6.79
N ASP A 110 17.92 -3.33 -6.15
CA ASP A 110 19.13 -2.50 -6.14
C ASP A 110 19.94 -2.57 -7.44
N VAL A 111 19.70 -3.58 -8.29
CA VAL A 111 20.36 -3.73 -9.59
C VAL A 111 19.75 -2.78 -10.62
N VAL A 112 18.41 -2.65 -10.62
CA VAL A 112 17.70 -1.76 -11.55
C VAL A 112 17.26 -0.44 -10.94
N GLY A 113 17.39 -0.27 -9.62
CA GLY A 113 17.01 0.96 -8.92
C GLY A 113 15.50 1.20 -8.93
N LYS A 114 14.70 0.17 -8.64
CA LYS A 114 13.24 0.25 -8.67
C LYS A 114 12.60 -0.21 -7.37
N ILE A 115 11.54 0.49 -6.96
CA ILE A 115 10.65 0.07 -5.88
C ILE A 115 9.36 -0.43 -6.53
N THR A 116 8.99 -1.68 -6.26
CA THR A 116 7.86 -2.37 -6.92
C THR A 116 6.88 -2.88 -5.90
N LEU A 117 5.59 -2.62 -6.13
CA LEU A 117 4.48 -3.27 -5.44
C LEU A 117 4.23 -4.62 -6.10
N LEU A 118 4.61 -5.70 -5.41
CA LEU A 118 4.52 -7.06 -5.95
C LEU A 118 3.11 -7.61 -5.79
N LEU A 119 2.55 -7.48 -4.58
CA LEU A 119 1.31 -8.13 -4.19
C LEU A 119 0.48 -7.21 -3.30
N ALA A 120 -0.83 -7.28 -3.48
CA ALA A 120 -1.81 -6.74 -2.53
C ALA A 120 -2.78 -7.82 -2.08
N GLU A 121 -3.09 -7.83 -0.79
CA GLU A 121 -4.19 -8.60 -0.21
C GLU A 121 -5.22 -7.64 0.38
N ALA A 122 -6.50 -7.90 0.18
CA ALA A 122 -7.60 -7.15 0.74
C ALA A 122 -8.52 -8.06 1.57
N SER A 123 -8.93 -7.58 2.74
CA SER A 123 -9.79 -8.30 3.69
C SER A 123 -10.84 -7.37 4.28
N ARG A 124 -12.01 -7.91 4.63
CA ARG A 124 -13.09 -7.13 5.25
C ARG A 124 -12.76 -6.86 6.72
N GLY A 125 -13.05 -5.65 7.18
CA GLY A 125 -12.74 -5.21 8.55
C GLY A 125 -11.35 -4.62 8.66
N LYS A 126 -10.93 -4.30 9.88
CA LYS A 126 -9.58 -3.81 10.18
C LYS A 126 -8.65 -4.96 10.51
N THR A 127 -7.36 -4.76 10.22
CA THR A 127 -6.30 -5.61 10.73
C THR A 127 -6.36 -5.67 12.26
N PRO A 128 -6.29 -6.87 12.87
CA PRO A 128 -6.32 -7.01 14.33
C PRO A 128 -5.16 -6.30 15.03
N ASP A 129 -5.41 -5.74 16.22
CA ASP A 129 -4.39 -5.08 17.04
C ASP A 129 -3.20 -5.98 17.37
N SER A 130 -3.44 -7.29 17.52
CA SER A 130 -2.39 -8.29 17.74
C SER A 130 -1.38 -8.40 16.60
N ILE A 131 -1.74 -7.95 15.39
CA ILE A 131 -0.84 -7.83 14.25
C ILE A 131 -0.22 -6.44 14.19
N LEU A 132 -0.99 -5.38 14.49
CA LEU A 132 -0.51 -3.99 14.44
C LEU A 132 0.63 -3.69 15.41
N VAL A 133 0.84 -4.49 16.47
CA VAL A 133 2.02 -4.38 17.35
C VAL A 133 3.35 -4.52 16.60
N TYR A 134 3.37 -5.15 15.43
CA TYR A 134 4.54 -5.31 14.57
C TYR A 134 4.73 -4.16 13.56
N TYR A 135 3.95 -3.08 13.68
CA TYR A 135 3.98 -1.97 12.73
C TYR A 135 4.06 -0.61 13.42
N HIS A 136 4.47 0.40 12.66
CA HIS A 136 4.40 1.82 13.00
C HIS A 136 3.42 2.52 12.04
N LYS A 137 2.55 3.37 12.57
CA LYS A 137 1.70 4.21 11.73
C LYS A 137 2.55 5.30 11.07
N VAL A 138 2.47 5.41 9.74
CA VAL A 138 3.31 6.31 8.93
C VAL A 138 2.51 7.29 8.09
N ALA A 139 1.24 7.00 7.79
CA ALA A 139 0.35 7.93 7.07
C ALA A 139 -1.10 7.83 7.55
#